data_AF-A0A7W0T0B7-F1
#
_entry.id   AF-A0A7W0T0B7-F1
#
_cell.length_a   1.000
_cell.length_b   1.000
_cell.length_c   1.000
_cell.angle_alpha   90.00
_cell.angle_beta   90.00
_cell.angle_gamma   90.00
#
_symmetry.space_group_name_H-M   'P 1'
#
loop_
_entity.id
_entity.type
_entity.pdbx_description
1 polymer ?
#
loop_
_entity_poly.entity_id
_entity_poly.type
_entity_poly.pdbx_seq_one_letter_code
_entity_poly.pdbx_strand_id
1 'polypeptide(L)'
;MGLRTIALLGCLAMPALAHAQPSDPYKQRKPEPPPNIPVPTPEQLPPPRPGDDVVLAEQVARTIVQRAQELFDARVYVDAKQLAVEALVRSPRGAAAEQARFLIRSINQQLGISDDAPKPIDPPPVDLTPIGDSTRPVTAPLPPIIEPTPERGGSVRTRTMVSTAIWGGVMGGLFADAIDVDGTTGSDIAIGAAVGAGLGGLTGSLIARKQYTRGDIALVDTFAGIGTVGGLTLGMLMQPAESEAYSVNAMLGVVGGLAIGYIAAPETNTTQRRMIRVAGIAAIGGALPFLLYAGIYDDTSTGDERLVGGLATTGLVIGTYLGFRLTGDIDVGLDVRDGAKPAASDAPAALVGRHSDGRWSAGSLAVQPLSRTLAPQRGMLVPLVGARF
;
A
#
# COMPACT_ATOMS: atom_id res chain seq x y z
N MET A 1 -12.86 -15.89 -32.20
CA MET A 1 -11.93 -16.66 -31.36
C MET A 1 -11.09 -15.66 -30.58
N GLY A 2 -11.52 -15.33 -29.36
CA GLY A 2 -10.94 -14.25 -28.56
C GLY A 2 -10.16 -14.82 -27.38
N LEU A 3 -8.86 -14.55 -27.33
CA LEU A 3 -8.00 -14.83 -26.19
C LEU A 3 -7.91 -13.58 -25.32
N ARG A 4 -8.09 -13.80 -24.02
CA ARG A 4 -8.27 -12.79 -22.97
C ARG A 4 -6.93 -12.21 -22.52
N THR A 5 -6.89 -10.89 -22.38
CA THR A 5 -5.77 -10.15 -21.78
C THR A 5 -5.90 -10.17 -20.26
N ILE A 6 -4.88 -10.70 -19.59
CA ILE A 6 -4.65 -10.65 -18.15
C ILE A 6 -3.85 -9.37 -17.88
N ALA A 7 -4.42 -8.41 -17.15
CA ALA A 7 -3.71 -7.21 -16.71
C ALA A 7 -3.10 -7.45 -15.32
N LEU A 8 -1.76 -7.38 -15.26
CA LEU A 8 -0.94 -7.36 -14.06
C LEU A 8 -1.29 -6.13 -13.19
N LEU A 9 -1.41 -6.35 -11.88
CA LEU A 9 -1.35 -5.30 -10.87
C LEU A 9 -0.02 -5.45 -10.11
N GLY A 10 1.03 -4.81 -10.63
CA GLY A 10 2.32 -4.70 -9.97
C GLY A 10 2.35 -3.43 -9.10
N CYS A 11 2.29 -3.61 -7.78
CA CYS A 11 2.75 -2.56 -6.88
C CYS A 11 4.28 -2.61 -6.84
N LEU A 12 4.87 -1.55 -7.38
CA LEU A 12 6.28 -1.18 -7.27
C LEU A 12 6.69 -1.10 -5.79
N ALA A 13 7.36 -2.13 -5.29
CA ALA A 13 8.44 -1.95 -4.34
C ALA A 13 9.72 -1.85 -5.18
N MET A 14 10.17 -0.63 -5.47
CA MET A 14 11.50 -0.45 -6.04
C MET A 14 12.52 -0.87 -4.97
N PRO A 15 13.44 -1.81 -5.24
CA PRO A 15 14.60 -1.97 -4.39
C PRO A 15 15.47 -0.72 -4.57
N ALA A 16 15.70 0.02 -3.48
CA ALA A 16 16.78 0.98 -3.43
C ALA A 16 18.08 0.17 -3.51
N LEU A 17 18.58 -0.05 -4.73
CA LEU A 17 19.95 -0.52 -4.96
C LEU A 17 20.90 0.60 -4.51
N ALA A 18 21.29 0.55 -3.25
CA ALA A 18 22.42 1.30 -2.74
C ALA A 18 23.69 0.77 -3.44
N HIS A 19 24.02 1.34 -4.59
CA HIS A 19 25.35 1.21 -5.16
C HIS A 19 26.30 2.00 -4.26
N ALA A 20 27.04 1.31 -3.40
CA ALA A 20 28.21 1.88 -2.76
C ALA A 20 29.18 2.31 -3.88
N GLN A 21 29.25 3.62 -4.15
CA GLN A 21 30.26 4.13 -5.06
C GLN A 21 31.64 3.96 -4.40
N PRO A 22 32.63 3.39 -5.10
CA PRO A 22 34.01 3.38 -4.61
C PRO A 22 34.45 4.82 -4.39
N SER A 23 34.88 5.14 -3.17
CA SER A 23 35.41 6.45 -2.83
C SER A 23 36.70 6.68 -3.63
N ASP A 24 36.66 7.67 -4.52
CA ASP A 24 37.82 8.11 -5.30
C ASP A 24 38.88 8.73 -4.35
N PRO A 25 40.06 8.11 -4.18
CA PRO A 25 41.09 8.60 -3.26
C PRO A 25 41.82 9.84 -3.79
N TYR A 26 41.45 10.39 -4.95
CA TYR A 26 42.14 11.51 -5.61
C TYR A 26 41.32 12.81 -5.74
N LYS A 27 40.35 13.08 -4.86
CA LYS A 27 39.78 14.45 -4.75
C LYS A 27 40.85 15.46 -4.30
N GLN A 28 41.59 15.99 -5.26
CA GLN A 28 42.51 17.11 -5.09
C GLN A 28 41.72 18.34 -4.63
N ARG A 29 42.19 18.98 -3.54
CA ARG A 29 41.67 20.26 -3.06
C ARG A 29 41.74 21.30 -4.20
N LYS A 30 40.57 21.84 -4.57
CA LYS A 30 40.46 22.99 -5.45
C LYS A 30 41.08 24.22 -4.75
N PRO A 31 42.01 24.97 -5.37
CA PRO A 31 42.59 26.18 -4.79
C PRO A 31 41.52 27.25 -4.56
N GLU A 32 41.59 27.93 -3.41
CA GLU A 32 40.71 29.05 -3.09
C GLU A 32 40.92 30.23 -4.04
N PRO A 33 39.85 30.90 -4.51
CA PRO A 33 39.97 32.09 -5.33
C PRO A 33 40.32 33.33 -4.49
N PRO A 34 41.04 34.32 -5.06
CA PRO A 34 41.41 35.54 -4.34
C PRO A 34 40.19 36.42 -3.98
N PRO A 35 40.29 37.25 -2.93
CA PRO A 35 39.19 38.08 -2.44
C PRO A 35 38.84 39.16 -3.47
N ASN A 36 37.58 39.21 -3.88
CA ASN A 36 37.10 40.19 -4.86
C ASN A 36 36.27 41.31 -4.22
N ILE A 37 36.54 42.52 -4.70
CA ILE A 37 36.15 43.85 -4.19
C ILE A 37 34.68 44.13 -4.52
N PRO A 38 33.89 44.77 -3.62
CA PRO A 38 32.47 45.00 -3.85
C PRO A 38 32.21 46.02 -4.97
N VAL A 39 31.47 45.58 -5.99
CA VAL A 39 30.86 46.40 -7.05
C VAL A 39 29.43 46.77 -6.60
N PRO A 40 28.96 48.02 -6.75
CA PRO A 40 27.62 48.42 -6.32
C PRO A 40 26.51 47.73 -7.14
N THR A 41 25.57 47.14 -6.43
CA THR A 41 24.46 46.29 -6.91
C THR A 41 23.36 47.11 -7.59
N PRO A 42 22.98 46.82 -8.85
CA PRO A 42 21.74 47.30 -9.46
C PRO A 42 20.52 46.69 -8.76
N GLU A 43 19.45 47.47 -8.56
CA GLU A 43 18.19 47.05 -7.94
C GLU A 43 17.66 45.72 -8.50
N GLN A 44 17.67 44.70 -7.63
CA GLN A 44 17.24 43.35 -7.92
C GLN A 44 15.71 43.27 -7.78
N LEU A 45 15.02 42.92 -8.87
CA LEU A 45 13.65 42.42 -8.81
C LEU A 45 13.60 41.21 -7.85
N PRO A 46 12.50 41.02 -7.10
CA PRO A 46 12.39 39.95 -6.12
C PRO A 46 12.69 38.58 -6.76
N PRO A 47 13.50 37.73 -6.12
CA PRO A 47 13.92 36.46 -6.71
C PRO A 47 12.71 35.55 -6.96
N PRO A 48 12.67 34.83 -8.10
CA PRO A 48 11.69 33.78 -8.32
C PRO A 48 11.80 32.75 -7.20
N ARG A 49 10.65 32.20 -6.78
CA ARG A 49 10.62 31.18 -5.72
C ARG A 49 11.49 29.99 -6.14
N PRO A 50 12.36 29.46 -5.27
CA PRO A 50 13.15 28.27 -5.56
C PRO A 50 12.19 27.09 -5.81
N GLY A 51 12.03 26.67 -7.07
CA GLY A 51 11.10 25.61 -7.46
C GLY A 51 10.57 25.70 -8.90
N ASP A 52 10.54 26.90 -9.48
CA ASP A 52 9.95 27.14 -10.81
C ASP A 52 11.01 27.46 -11.88
N ASP A 53 12.06 26.66 -11.99
CA ASP A 53 12.97 26.79 -13.13
C ASP A 53 12.30 26.21 -14.37
N VAL A 54 11.58 27.08 -15.08
CA VAL A 54 10.83 26.77 -16.31
C VAL A 54 11.73 26.13 -17.37
N VAL A 55 13.02 26.49 -17.41
CA VAL A 55 13.97 25.93 -18.37
C VAL A 55 14.31 24.48 -18.00
N LEU A 56 14.56 24.22 -16.71
CA LEU A 56 14.81 22.86 -16.22
C LEU A 56 13.59 21.96 -16.40
N ALA A 57 12.39 22.48 -16.10
CA ALA A 57 11.13 21.75 -16.28
C ALA A 57 10.91 21.37 -17.76
N GLU A 58 11.21 22.27 -18.70
CA GLU A 58 11.13 21.97 -20.14
C GLU A 58 12.17 20.93 -20.58
N GLN A 59 13.40 20.98 -20.06
CA GLN A 59 14.43 19.97 -20.36
C GLN A 59 14.02 18.58 -19.87
N VAL A 60 13.49 18.48 -18.64
CA VAL A 60 12.98 17.22 -18.08
C VAL A 60 11.76 16.75 -18.87
N ALA A 61 10.84 17.65 -19.27
CA ALA A 61 9.71 17.27 -20.09
C ALA A 61 10.15 16.68 -21.45
N ARG A 62 11.20 17.24 -22.08
CA ARG A 62 11.74 16.69 -23.35
C ARG A 62 12.28 15.26 -23.20
N THR A 63 13.02 14.96 -22.13
CA THR A 63 13.54 13.61 -21.91
C THR A 63 12.43 12.60 -21.63
N ILE A 64 11.39 13.01 -20.89
CA ILE A 64 10.20 12.17 -20.65
C ILE A 64 9.45 11.89 -21.97
N VAL A 65 9.24 12.90 -22.82
CA VAL A 65 8.58 12.73 -24.12
C VAL A 65 9.39 11.81 -25.04
N GLN A 66 10.72 11.94 -25.06
CA GLN A 66 11.59 11.04 -25.81
C GLN A 66 11.43 9.58 -25.36
N ARG A 67 11.40 9.33 -24.03
CA ARG A 67 11.17 7.98 -23.51
C ARG A 67 9.76 7.47 -23.83
N ALA A 68 8.75 8.36 -23.80
CA ALA A 68 7.40 8.02 -24.21
C ALA A 68 7.33 7.61 -25.69
N GLN A 69 8.09 8.27 -26.57
CA GLN A 69 8.21 7.90 -27.98
C GLN A 69 8.84 6.51 -28.16
N GLU A 70 9.91 6.20 -27.43
CA GLU A 70 10.53 4.86 -27.46
C GLU A 70 9.55 3.75 -27.05
N LEU A 71 8.74 4.00 -26.01
CA LEU A 71 7.69 3.07 -25.58
C LEU A 71 6.55 2.95 -26.61
N PHE A 72 6.20 4.05 -27.27
CA PHE A 72 5.23 4.05 -28.36
C PHE A 72 5.70 3.18 -29.54
N ASP A 73 6.96 3.33 -29.94
CA ASP A 73 7.58 2.56 -31.02
C ASP A 73 7.67 1.06 -30.65
N ALA A 74 7.91 0.76 -29.37
CA ALA A 74 7.87 -0.59 -28.81
C ALA A 74 6.43 -1.14 -28.61
N ARG A 75 5.40 -0.38 -28.99
CA ARG A 75 3.96 -0.72 -28.84
C ARG A 75 3.48 -0.91 -27.40
N VAL A 76 4.15 -0.30 -26.42
CA VAL A 76 3.74 -0.28 -25.00
C VAL A 76 2.90 0.98 -24.73
N TYR A 77 1.68 0.99 -25.28
CA TYR A 77 0.87 2.21 -25.39
C TYR A 77 0.40 2.82 -24.05
N VAL A 78 0.11 2.00 -23.03
CA VAL A 78 -0.40 2.48 -21.73
C VAL A 78 0.68 3.29 -21.00
N ASP A 79 1.90 2.75 -20.92
CA ASP A 79 3.02 3.39 -20.23
C ASP A 79 3.49 4.63 -21.01
N ALA A 80 3.54 4.55 -22.35
CA ALA A 80 3.84 5.70 -23.22
C ALA A 80 2.86 6.86 -22.95
N LYS A 81 1.56 6.58 -22.78
CA LYS A 81 0.55 7.60 -22.48
C LYS A 81 0.77 8.23 -21.12
N GLN A 82 1.07 7.43 -20.10
CA GLN A 82 1.32 7.92 -18.75
C GLN A 82 2.52 8.88 -18.73
N LEU A 83 3.63 8.53 -19.37
CA LEU A 83 4.80 9.40 -19.46
C LEU A 83 4.49 10.68 -20.24
N ALA A 84 3.77 10.60 -21.35
CA ALA A 84 3.38 11.79 -22.12
C ALA A 84 2.48 12.75 -21.31
N VAL A 85 1.55 12.21 -20.50
CA VAL A 85 0.73 13.02 -19.58
C VAL A 85 1.59 13.66 -18.49
N GLU A 86 2.55 12.93 -17.92
CA GLU A 86 3.47 13.49 -16.92
C GLU A 86 4.30 14.65 -17.50
N ALA A 87 4.85 14.48 -18.71
CA ALA A 87 5.56 15.55 -19.41
C ALA A 87 4.68 16.79 -19.60
N LEU A 88 3.40 16.60 -19.95
CA LEU A 88 2.42 17.68 -20.13
C LEU A 88 2.08 18.39 -18.82
N VAL A 89 2.03 17.68 -17.69
CA VAL A 89 1.81 18.29 -16.36
C VAL A 89 3.03 19.12 -15.95
N ARG A 90 4.25 18.63 -16.23
CA ARG A 90 5.50 19.32 -15.88
C ARG A 90 5.76 20.55 -16.74
N SER A 91 5.53 20.45 -18.04
CA SER A 91 5.62 21.58 -18.97
C SER A 91 4.30 21.72 -19.72
N PRO A 92 3.33 22.49 -19.18
CA PRO A 92 2.02 22.65 -19.81
C PRO A 92 2.06 23.53 -21.07
N ARG A 93 3.13 24.31 -21.23
CA ARG A 93 3.34 25.28 -22.31
C ARG A 93 4.80 25.16 -22.78
N GLY A 94 5.01 24.65 -24.00
CA GLY A 94 6.35 24.42 -24.54
C GLY A 94 6.35 23.48 -25.74
N ALA A 95 7.51 23.31 -26.38
CA ALA A 95 7.65 22.40 -27.52
C ALA A 95 7.45 20.94 -27.08
N ALA A 96 7.90 20.58 -25.86
CA ALA A 96 7.65 19.27 -25.28
C ALA A 96 6.14 18.99 -25.09
N ALA A 97 5.38 19.99 -24.67
CA ALA A 97 3.94 19.89 -24.46
C ALA A 97 3.18 19.56 -25.76
N GLU A 98 3.57 20.19 -26.87
CA GLU A 98 2.98 19.94 -28.19
C GLU A 98 3.27 18.53 -28.69
N GLN A 99 4.50 18.06 -28.51
CA GLN A 99 4.89 16.68 -28.84
C GLN A 99 4.14 15.66 -27.97
N ALA A 100 4.04 15.90 -26.65
CA ALA A 100 3.28 15.05 -25.74
C ALA A 100 1.79 14.94 -26.16
N ARG A 101 1.15 16.06 -26.51
CA ARG A 101 -0.25 16.06 -27.00
C ARG A 101 -0.40 15.31 -28.32
N PHE A 102 0.56 15.44 -29.24
CA PHE A 102 0.55 14.67 -30.47
C PHE A 102 0.65 13.16 -30.18
N LEU A 103 1.60 12.75 -29.34
CA LEU A 103 1.80 11.36 -28.95
C LEU A 103 0.55 10.77 -28.27
N ILE A 104 -0.08 11.50 -27.35
CA ILE A 104 -1.31 11.06 -26.67
C ILE A 104 -2.44 10.79 -27.67
N ARG A 105 -2.62 11.65 -28.69
CA ARG A 105 -3.63 11.44 -29.75
C ARG A 105 -3.32 10.20 -30.57
N SER A 106 -2.06 10.02 -30.98
CA SER A 106 -1.63 8.83 -31.72
C SER A 106 -1.83 7.55 -30.89
N ILE A 107 -1.53 7.58 -29.60
CA ILE A 107 -1.76 6.47 -28.68
C ILE A 107 -3.24 6.16 -28.54
N ASN A 108 -4.08 7.18 -28.31
CA ASN A 108 -5.53 7.00 -28.18
C ASN A 108 -6.14 6.38 -29.44
N GLN A 109 -5.67 6.80 -30.63
CA GLN A 109 -6.06 6.20 -31.89
C GLN A 109 -5.67 4.70 -31.97
N GLN A 110 -4.47 4.32 -31.55
CA GLN A 110 -4.04 2.90 -31.51
C GLN A 110 -4.81 2.08 -30.48
N LEU A 111 -5.22 2.69 -29.36
CA LEU A 111 -6.02 2.05 -28.32
C LEU A 111 -7.53 1.99 -28.65
N GLY A 112 -7.96 2.60 -29.76
CA GLY A 112 -9.38 2.70 -30.11
C GLY A 112 -10.19 3.57 -29.14
N ILE A 113 -9.53 4.47 -28.41
CA ILE A 113 -10.18 5.45 -27.54
C ILE A 113 -10.44 6.68 -28.40
N SER A 114 -11.69 6.93 -28.78
CA SER A 114 -12.04 8.18 -29.46
C SER A 114 -11.75 9.37 -28.55
N ASP A 115 -11.04 10.38 -29.07
CA ASP A 115 -10.75 11.66 -28.39
C ASP A 115 -12.00 12.55 -28.23
N ASP A 116 -13.18 12.05 -28.58
CA ASP A 116 -14.46 12.64 -28.22
C ASP A 116 -14.69 12.47 -26.71
N ALA A 117 -13.89 13.17 -25.91
CA ALA A 117 -14.29 13.48 -24.55
C ALA A 117 -15.72 14.03 -24.62
N PRO A 118 -16.68 13.48 -23.86
CA PRO A 118 -18.03 14.01 -23.85
C PRO A 118 -17.89 15.50 -23.60
N LYS A 119 -18.39 16.32 -24.53
CA LYS A 119 -18.50 17.77 -24.33
C LYS A 119 -19.04 17.97 -22.90
N PRO A 120 -18.45 18.88 -22.10
CA PRO A 120 -18.92 19.15 -20.76
C PRO A 120 -20.44 19.18 -20.80
N ILE A 121 -21.08 18.20 -20.14
CA ILE A 121 -22.53 18.17 -20.05
C ILE A 121 -22.85 19.49 -19.38
N ASP A 122 -23.55 20.37 -20.10
CA ASP A 122 -23.99 21.63 -19.53
C ASP A 122 -24.57 21.30 -18.15
N PRO A 123 -24.09 21.97 -17.08
CA PRO A 123 -24.50 21.61 -15.73
C PRO A 123 -26.03 21.54 -15.73
N PRO A 124 -26.61 20.43 -15.22
CA PRO A 124 -28.06 20.30 -15.19
C PRO A 124 -28.63 21.58 -14.57
N PRO A 125 -29.71 22.14 -15.13
CA PRO A 125 -30.28 23.40 -14.64
C PRO A 125 -30.39 23.30 -13.12
N VAL A 126 -29.74 24.23 -12.42
CA VAL A 126 -29.73 24.25 -10.96
C VAL A 126 -31.18 24.17 -10.50
N ASP A 127 -31.52 23.11 -9.79
CA ASP A 127 -32.86 22.92 -9.27
C ASP A 127 -33.10 24.00 -8.21
N LEU A 128 -33.84 25.04 -8.61
CA LEU A 128 -34.24 26.16 -7.76
C LEU A 128 -35.46 25.82 -6.90
N THR A 129 -35.88 24.56 -6.83
CA THR A 129 -36.93 24.18 -5.88
C THR A 129 -36.47 24.54 -4.45
N PRO A 130 -37.33 25.16 -3.63
CA PRO A 130 -36.99 25.52 -2.27
C PRO A 130 -36.53 24.28 -1.49
N ILE A 131 -35.34 24.36 -0.87
CA ILE A 131 -34.81 23.32 0.01
C ILE A 131 -35.90 22.98 1.02
N GLY A 132 -36.46 21.77 0.91
CA GLY A 132 -37.49 21.29 1.80
C GLY A 132 -36.96 21.23 3.23
N ASP A 133 -37.75 21.75 4.17
CA ASP A 133 -37.48 21.73 5.60
C ASP A 133 -37.11 20.31 6.08
N SER A 134 -35.84 20.14 6.44
CA SER A 134 -35.23 18.87 6.89
C SER A 134 -35.79 18.35 8.22
N THR A 135 -36.70 19.08 8.87
CA THR A 135 -37.41 18.61 10.07
C THR A 135 -38.68 17.82 9.78
N ARG A 136 -39.15 17.79 8.52
CA ARG A 136 -40.30 16.96 8.15
C ARG A 136 -39.89 15.49 8.05
N PRO A 137 -40.59 14.56 8.74
CA PRO A 137 -40.33 13.14 8.61
C PRO A 137 -40.51 12.72 7.16
N VAL A 138 -39.40 12.31 6.54
CA VAL A 138 -39.38 11.78 5.17
C VAL A 138 -40.28 10.55 5.14
N THR A 139 -41.49 10.74 4.64
CA THR A 139 -42.50 9.68 4.44
C THR A 139 -42.39 9.05 3.06
N ALA A 140 -41.35 9.41 2.30
CA ALA A 140 -41.06 8.77 1.02
C ALA A 140 -40.66 7.31 1.30
N PRO A 141 -41.26 6.33 0.59
CA PRO A 141 -40.79 4.95 0.64
C PRO A 141 -39.30 4.97 0.29
N LEU A 142 -38.48 4.43 1.19
CA LEU A 142 -37.05 4.26 0.96
C LEU A 142 -36.89 3.62 -0.43
N PRO A 143 -36.00 4.17 -1.30
CA PRO A 143 -35.69 3.49 -2.55
C PRO A 143 -35.33 2.04 -2.21
N PRO A 144 -35.78 1.05 -3.01
CA PRO A 144 -35.48 -0.35 -2.75
C PRO A 144 -33.98 -0.45 -2.52
N ILE A 145 -33.60 -0.98 -1.36
CA ILE A 145 -32.19 -1.25 -1.05
C ILE A 145 -31.72 -2.12 -2.22
N ILE A 146 -30.90 -1.53 -3.09
CA ILE A 146 -30.26 -2.26 -4.16
C ILE A 146 -29.32 -3.19 -3.42
N GLU A 147 -29.74 -4.44 -3.21
CA GLU A 147 -28.87 -5.48 -2.69
C GLU A 147 -27.61 -5.45 -3.57
N PRO A 148 -26.42 -5.23 -2.99
CA PRO A 148 -25.20 -5.23 -3.77
C PRO A 148 -25.17 -6.55 -4.53
N THR A 149 -25.05 -6.45 -5.85
CA THR A 149 -25.08 -7.63 -6.71
C THR A 149 -23.99 -8.58 -6.20
N PRO A 150 -24.33 -9.82 -5.79
CA PRO A 150 -23.38 -10.71 -5.13
C PRO A 150 -22.16 -10.81 -6.01
N GLU A 151 -21.01 -10.34 -5.49
CA GLU A 151 -19.79 -10.30 -6.27
C GLU A 151 -19.50 -11.71 -6.78
N ARG A 152 -19.52 -11.88 -8.11
CA ARG A 152 -19.22 -13.15 -8.76
C ARG A 152 -17.95 -13.71 -8.14
N GLY A 153 -18.05 -14.85 -7.45
CA GLY A 153 -16.94 -15.52 -6.74
C GLY A 153 -15.68 -15.80 -7.58
N GLY A 154 -15.73 -15.57 -8.90
CA GLY A 154 -14.55 -15.54 -9.76
C GLY A 154 -13.51 -14.48 -9.36
N SER A 155 -13.90 -13.30 -8.87
CA SER A 155 -12.93 -12.24 -8.55
C SER A 155 -12.00 -12.64 -7.39
N VAL A 156 -12.54 -13.29 -6.36
CA VAL A 156 -11.76 -13.68 -5.18
C VAL A 156 -10.81 -14.82 -5.51
N ARG A 157 -11.26 -15.81 -6.30
CA ARG A 157 -10.41 -16.92 -6.74
C ARG A 157 -9.20 -16.44 -7.55
N THR A 158 -9.42 -15.53 -8.51
CA THR A 158 -8.34 -14.93 -9.29
C THR A 158 -7.37 -14.18 -8.37
N ARG A 159 -7.89 -13.45 -7.38
CA ARG A 159 -7.05 -12.73 -6.42
C ARG A 159 -6.21 -13.65 -5.55
N THR A 160 -6.76 -14.76 -5.05
CA THR A 160 -6.00 -15.77 -4.29
C THR A 160 -4.88 -16.36 -5.13
N MET A 161 -5.15 -16.70 -6.40
CA MET A 161 -4.13 -17.20 -7.33
C MET A 161 -3.04 -16.16 -7.59
N VAL A 162 -3.40 -14.90 -7.79
CA VAL A 162 -2.43 -13.81 -8.01
C VAL A 162 -1.59 -13.54 -6.77
N SER A 163 -2.21 -13.45 -5.59
CA SER A 163 -1.52 -13.25 -4.31
C SER A 163 -0.49 -14.35 -4.04
N THR A 164 -0.91 -15.62 -4.16
CA THR A 164 0.00 -16.76 -3.99
C THR A 164 1.08 -16.84 -5.06
N ALA A 165 0.80 -16.44 -6.31
CA ALA A 165 1.83 -16.32 -7.33
C ALA A 165 2.85 -15.22 -7.01
N ILE A 166 2.41 -14.06 -6.51
CA ILE A 166 3.31 -12.97 -6.08
C ILE A 166 4.22 -13.46 -4.95
N TRP A 167 3.66 -14.00 -3.87
CA TRP A 167 4.45 -14.46 -2.73
C TRP A 167 5.29 -15.70 -3.05
N GLY A 168 4.80 -16.57 -3.93
CA GLY A 168 5.59 -17.65 -4.51
C GLY A 168 6.81 -17.11 -5.24
N GLY A 169 6.66 -16.04 -6.02
CA GLY A 169 7.76 -15.38 -6.71
C GLY A 169 8.75 -14.72 -5.75
N VAL A 170 8.26 -14.04 -4.70
CA VAL A 170 9.13 -13.48 -3.65
C VAL A 170 9.94 -14.60 -2.97
N MET A 171 9.30 -15.69 -2.54
CA MET A 171 10.00 -16.82 -1.92
C MET A 171 10.99 -17.49 -2.88
N GLY A 172 10.63 -17.66 -4.16
CA GLY A 172 11.49 -18.26 -5.15
C GLY A 172 12.73 -17.42 -5.46
N GLY A 173 12.59 -16.09 -5.51
CA GLY A 173 13.72 -15.17 -5.65
C GLY A 173 14.65 -15.17 -4.44
N LEU A 174 14.08 -15.13 -3.22
CA LEU A 174 14.85 -15.22 -1.97
C LEU A 174 15.56 -16.59 -1.83
N PHE A 175 14.91 -17.68 -2.25
CA PHE A 175 15.52 -19.00 -2.22
C PHE A 175 16.69 -19.11 -3.21
N ALA A 176 16.53 -18.57 -4.44
CA ALA A 176 17.61 -18.56 -5.42
C ALA A 176 18.83 -17.77 -4.92
N ASP A 177 18.60 -16.67 -4.22
CA ASP A 177 19.67 -15.89 -3.58
C ASP A 177 20.34 -16.62 -2.40
N ALA A 178 19.58 -17.41 -1.65
CA ALA A 178 20.11 -18.12 -0.48
C ALA A 178 20.96 -19.36 -0.81
N ILE A 179 20.84 -19.93 -2.02
CA ILE A 179 21.55 -21.17 -2.39
C ILE A 179 22.83 -20.94 -3.19
N ASP A 180 23.05 -19.72 -3.69
CA ASP A 180 24.21 -19.39 -4.53
C ASP A 180 25.33 -18.75 -3.70
N VAL A 181 26.26 -19.60 -3.26
CA VAL A 181 27.37 -19.23 -2.38
C VAL A 181 28.45 -18.41 -3.11
N ASP A 182 28.48 -18.47 -4.46
CA ASP A 182 29.54 -17.86 -5.28
C ASP A 182 29.12 -16.51 -5.91
N GLY A 183 27.95 -15.99 -5.53
CA GLY A 183 27.46 -14.66 -5.91
C GLY A 183 26.26 -14.71 -6.85
N THR A 184 25.07 -14.57 -6.27
CA THR A 184 23.79 -14.54 -6.99
C THR A 184 23.76 -13.47 -8.08
N THR A 185 23.40 -13.85 -9.30
CA THR A 185 23.12 -12.89 -10.37
C THR A 185 21.66 -12.47 -10.38
N GLY A 186 21.36 -11.29 -10.95
CA GLY A 186 19.97 -10.86 -11.13
C GLY A 186 19.14 -11.83 -11.98
N SER A 187 19.78 -12.59 -12.90
CA SER A 187 19.12 -13.66 -13.65
C SER A 187 18.69 -14.83 -12.77
N ASP A 188 19.50 -15.23 -11.79
CA ASP A 188 19.18 -16.37 -10.91
C ASP A 188 17.98 -16.03 -10.02
N ILE A 189 17.95 -14.81 -9.48
CA ILE A 189 16.80 -14.29 -8.73
C ILE A 189 15.55 -14.25 -9.62
N ALA A 190 15.66 -13.79 -10.87
CA ALA A 190 14.53 -13.73 -11.78
C ALA A 190 13.99 -15.12 -12.15
N ILE A 191 14.87 -16.10 -12.37
CA ILE A 191 14.50 -17.49 -12.63
C ILE A 191 13.84 -18.10 -11.40
N GLY A 192 14.44 -17.93 -10.22
CA GLY A 192 13.87 -18.36 -8.94
C GLY A 192 12.49 -17.78 -8.72
N ALA A 193 12.32 -16.48 -8.95
CA ALA A 193 11.03 -15.81 -8.83
C ALA A 193 10.00 -16.31 -9.86
N ALA A 194 10.40 -16.59 -11.10
CA ALA A 194 9.49 -17.14 -12.11
C ALA A 194 9.01 -18.55 -11.73
N VAL A 195 9.92 -19.42 -11.30
CA VAL A 195 9.59 -20.78 -10.84
C VAL A 195 8.71 -20.73 -9.59
N GLY A 196 9.09 -19.92 -8.61
CA GLY A 196 8.33 -19.70 -7.39
C GLY A 196 6.94 -19.16 -7.66
N ALA A 197 6.78 -18.21 -8.59
CA ALA A 197 5.48 -17.68 -8.96
C ALA A 197 4.59 -18.71 -9.65
N GLY A 198 5.17 -19.59 -10.48
CA GLY A 198 4.46 -20.72 -11.07
C GLY A 198 3.94 -21.69 -10.01
N LEU A 199 4.80 -22.14 -9.09
CA LEU A 199 4.42 -23.02 -7.97
C LEU A 199 3.42 -22.35 -7.02
N GLY A 200 3.61 -21.07 -6.74
CA GLY A 200 2.71 -20.23 -5.96
C GLY A 200 1.33 -20.16 -6.58
N GLY A 201 1.24 -19.84 -7.88
CA GLY A 201 -0.03 -19.80 -8.61
C GLY A 201 -0.75 -21.15 -8.67
N LEU A 202 -0.01 -22.25 -8.84
CA LEU A 202 -0.56 -23.61 -8.74
C LEU A 202 -1.13 -23.89 -7.35
N THR A 203 -0.39 -23.57 -6.29
CA THR A 203 -0.83 -23.69 -4.90
C THR A 203 -2.07 -22.81 -4.65
N GLY A 204 -2.06 -21.58 -5.17
CA GLY A 204 -3.19 -20.67 -5.19
C GLY A 204 -4.43 -21.22 -5.84
N SER A 205 -4.29 -21.98 -6.93
CA SER A 205 -5.41 -22.60 -7.61
C SER A 205 -6.09 -23.68 -6.75
N LEU A 206 -5.31 -24.38 -5.91
CA LEU A 206 -5.81 -25.36 -4.95
C LEU A 206 -6.47 -24.66 -3.75
N ILE A 207 -5.84 -23.60 -3.23
CA ILE A 207 -6.34 -22.80 -2.11
C ILE A 207 -7.61 -22.03 -2.47
N ALA A 208 -7.72 -21.51 -3.69
CA ALA A 208 -8.87 -20.78 -4.22
C ALA A 208 -10.16 -21.62 -4.27
N ARG A 209 -10.08 -22.93 -4.02
CA ARG A 209 -11.26 -23.79 -3.81
C ARG A 209 -11.95 -23.49 -2.47
N LYS A 210 -11.22 -22.96 -1.48
CA LYS A 210 -11.79 -22.48 -0.22
C LYS A 210 -12.46 -21.12 -0.44
N GLN A 211 -13.52 -20.85 0.34
CA GLN A 211 -14.30 -19.62 0.25
C GLN A 211 -13.68 -18.51 1.10
N TYR A 212 -12.52 -18.01 0.67
CA TYR A 212 -11.94 -16.81 1.27
C TYR A 212 -12.69 -15.56 0.80
N THR A 213 -12.72 -14.53 1.64
CA THR A 213 -13.20 -13.18 1.29
C THR A 213 -12.06 -12.34 0.68
N ARG A 214 -12.37 -11.14 0.18
CA ARG A 214 -11.32 -10.20 -0.26
C ARG A 214 -10.49 -9.68 0.92
N GLY A 215 -11.12 -9.53 2.07
CA GLY A 215 -10.49 -9.18 3.33
C GLY A 215 -9.45 -10.19 3.76
N ASP A 216 -9.83 -11.47 3.73
CA ASP A 216 -8.97 -12.61 4.07
C ASP A 216 -7.67 -12.60 3.25
N ILE A 217 -7.77 -12.41 1.93
CA ILE A 217 -6.58 -12.39 1.07
C ILE A 217 -5.74 -11.13 1.32
N ALA A 218 -6.37 -9.98 1.57
CA ALA A 218 -5.64 -8.77 1.95
C ALA A 218 -4.91 -8.93 3.29
N LEU A 219 -5.48 -9.68 4.24
CA LEU A 219 -4.86 -10.01 5.51
C LEU A 219 -3.63 -10.92 5.31
N VAL A 220 -3.78 -11.97 4.50
CA VAL A 220 -2.67 -12.87 4.12
C VAL A 220 -1.53 -12.08 3.48
N ASP A 221 -1.84 -11.23 2.49
CA ASP A 221 -0.85 -10.39 1.81
C ASP A 221 -0.12 -9.45 2.79
N THR A 222 -0.87 -8.87 3.73
CA THR A 222 -0.30 -7.95 4.72
C THR A 222 0.64 -8.68 5.68
N PHE A 223 0.24 -9.85 6.20
CA PHE A 223 1.11 -10.62 7.08
C PHE A 223 2.32 -11.21 6.38
N ALA A 224 2.20 -11.63 5.12
CA ALA A 224 3.34 -12.06 4.32
C ALA A 224 4.34 -10.92 4.12
N GLY A 225 3.85 -9.70 3.82
CA GLY A 225 4.72 -8.51 3.70
C GLY A 225 5.39 -8.12 5.01
N ILE A 226 4.62 -8.06 6.10
CA ILE A 226 5.14 -7.83 7.45
C ILE A 226 6.19 -8.88 7.83
N GLY A 227 5.90 -10.15 7.57
CA GLY A 227 6.80 -11.27 7.82
C GLY A 227 8.10 -11.14 7.03
N THR A 228 8.02 -10.81 5.74
CA THR A 228 9.19 -10.59 4.87
C THR A 228 10.11 -9.50 5.44
N VAL A 229 9.54 -8.32 5.73
CA VAL A 229 10.30 -7.19 6.27
C VAL A 229 10.87 -7.53 7.65
N GLY A 230 10.06 -8.14 8.52
CA GLY A 230 10.50 -8.59 9.84
C GLY A 230 11.61 -9.62 9.77
N GLY A 231 11.59 -10.52 8.77
CA GLY A 231 12.65 -11.48 8.51
C GLY A 231 13.95 -10.80 8.07
N LEU A 232 13.87 -9.83 7.16
CA LEU A 232 15.03 -9.04 6.73
C LEU A 232 15.66 -8.28 7.91
N THR A 233 14.85 -7.62 8.74
CA THR A 233 15.34 -6.86 9.90
C THR A 233 15.87 -7.77 11.01
N LEU A 234 15.33 -8.99 11.14
CA LEU A 234 15.88 -9.99 12.05
C LEU A 234 17.24 -10.53 11.56
N GLY A 235 17.44 -10.61 10.24
CA GLY A 235 18.75 -10.88 9.63
C GLY A 235 19.81 -9.87 10.08
N MET A 236 19.46 -8.58 10.18
CA MET A 236 20.39 -7.54 10.66
C MET A 236 20.85 -7.75 12.11
N LEU A 237 20.09 -8.50 12.91
CA LEU A 237 20.43 -8.80 14.31
C LEU A 237 21.44 -9.96 14.44
N MET A 238 21.47 -10.87 13.46
CA MET A 238 22.34 -12.05 13.47
C MET A 238 23.67 -11.71 12.80
N GLN A 239 24.72 -11.51 13.59
CA GLN A 239 26.09 -11.36 13.09
C GLN A 239 26.90 -12.65 13.31
N PRO A 240 27.82 -13.01 12.40
CA PRO A 240 28.18 -12.30 11.16
C PRO A 240 27.05 -12.34 10.12
N ALA A 241 26.85 -11.22 9.42
CA ALA A 241 25.79 -11.07 8.44
C ALA A 241 26.28 -11.63 7.09
N GLU A 242 26.15 -12.94 6.92
CA GLU A 242 26.24 -13.53 5.58
C GLU A 242 25.04 -13.03 4.78
N SER A 243 25.24 -12.61 3.53
CA SER A 243 24.16 -12.11 2.66
C SER A 243 23.00 -13.11 2.56
N GLU A 244 23.32 -14.40 2.56
CA GLU A 244 22.37 -15.51 2.57
C GLU A 244 21.42 -15.49 3.78
N ALA A 245 21.91 -15.04 4.95
CA ALA A 245 21.12 -15.03 6.18
C ALA A 245 19.93 -14.06 6.08
N TYR A 246 20.05 -12.98 5.31
CA TYR A 246 18.93 -12.07 5.06
C TYR A 246 17.83 -12.74 4.25
N SER A 247 18.20 -13.42 3.17
CA SER A 247 17.25 -14.06 2.27
C SER A 247 16.58 -15.26 2.93
N VAL A 248 17.31 -16.05 3.71
CA VAL A 248 16.73 -17.13 4.52
C VAL A 248 15.76 -16.60 5.57
N ASN A 249 16.14 -15.57 6.34
CA ASN A 249 15.27 -15.01 7.36
C ASN A 249 14.02 -14.34 6.75
N ALA A 250 14.18 -13.63 5.63
CA ALA A 250 13.07 -13.07 4.87
C ALA A 250 12.13 -14.16 4.39
N MET A 251 12.66 -15.27 3.86
CA MET A 251 11.86 -16.41 3.41
C MET A 251 11.09 -17.04 4.58
N LEU A 252 11.74 -17.29 5.72
CA LEU A 252 11.08 -17.77 6.94
C LEU A 252 9.99 -16.80 7.40
N GLY A 253 10.24 -15.50 7.27
CA GLY A 253 9.29 -14.42 7.51
C GLY A 253 8.07 -14.49 6.60
N VAL A 254 8.25 -14.64 5.28
CA VAL A 254 7.16 -14.82 4.31
C VAL A 254 6.33 -16.05 4.68
N VAL A 255 6.98 -17.19 4.92
CA VAL A 255 6.31 -18.46 5.26
C VAL A 255 5.51 -18.31 6.56
N GLY A 256 6.10 -17.73 7.60
CA GLY A 256 5.43 -17.46 8.88
C GLY A 256 4.24 -16.52 8.71
N GLY A 257 4.42 -15.43 7.94
CA GLY A 257 3.37 -14.47 7.63
C GLY A 257 2.19 -15.09 6.86
N LEU A 258 2.47 -15.89 5.82
CA LEU A 258 1.44 -16.61 5.07
C LEU A 258 0.70 -17.61 5.96
N ALA A 259 1.43 -18.39 6.78
CA ALA A 259 0.82 -19.37 7.68
C ALA A 259 -0.11 -18.70 8.69
N ILE A 260 0.34 -17.64 9.37
CA ILE A 260 -0.47 -16.86 10.30
C ILE A 260 -1.68 -16.25 9.57
N GLY A 261 -1.48 -15.65 8.39
CA GLY A 261 -2.54 -15.05 7.60
C GLY A 261 -3.63 -16.06 7.23
N TYR A 262 -3.26 -17.25 6.76
CA TYR A 262 -4.25 -18.28 6.39
C TYR A 262 -4.98 -18.89 7.58
N ILE A 263 -4.35 -18.96 8.76
CA ILE A 263 -4.96 -19.42 10.01
C ILE A 263 -5.91 -18.35 10.58
N ALA A 264 -5.48 -17.09 10.57
CA ALA A 264 -6.24 -15.99 11.17
C ALA A 264 -7.39 -15.50 10.28
N ALA A 265 -7.24 -15.53 8.95
CA ALA A 265 -8.20 -14.98 8.01
C ALA A 265 -9.66 -15.40 8.25
N PRO A 266 -10.00 -16.69 8.43
CA PRO A 266 -11.38 -17.12 8.67
C PRO A 266 -11.98 -16.58 9.98
N GLU A 267 -11.14 -16.29 10.98
CA GLU A 267 -11.55 -15.84 12.31
C GLU A 267 -11.62 -14.31 12.41
N THR A 268 -11.11 -13.59 11.41
CA THR A 268 -10.99 -12.14 11.45
C THR A 268 -11.85 -11.48 10.38
N ASN A 269 -12.86 -10.72 10.80
CA ASN A 269 -13.59 -9.85 9.89
C ASN A 269 -12.74 -8.61 9.58
N THR A 270 -12.03 -8.67 8.45
CA THR A 270 -11.16 -7.60 7.97
C THR A 270 -11.59 -7.16 6.59
N THR A 271 -11.49 -5.87 6.30
CA THR A 271 -11.76 -5.33 4.97
C THR A 271 -10.43 -5.03 4.28
N GLN A 272 -10.42 -4.99 2.94
CA GLN A 272 -9.21 -4.61 2.21
C GLN A 272 -8.73 -3.19 2.59
N ARG A 273 -9.68 -2.27 2.79
CA ARG A 273 -9.39 -0.89 3.17
C ARG A 273 -8.74 -0.83 4.56
N ARG A 274 -9.24 -1.63 5.51
CA ARG A 274 -8.64 -1.78 6.83
C ARG A 274 -7.21 -2.30 6.72
N MET A 275 -6.98 -3.35 5.93
CA MET A 275 -5.66 -3.95 5.80
C MET A 275 -4.62 -3.02 5.16
N ILE A 276 -5.01 -2.19 4.18
CA ILE A 276 -4.13 -1.16 3.61
C ILE A 276 -3.66 -0.18 4.70
N ARG A 277 -4.54 0.21 5.62
CA ARG A 277 -4.19 1.11 6.73
C ARG A 277 -3.29 0.42 7.76
N VAL A 278 -3.58 -0.84 8.10
CA VAL A 278 -2.74 -1.64 8.99
C VAL A 278 -1.33 -1.77 8.40
N ALA A 279 -1.22 -2.12 7.11
CA ALA A 279 0.05 -2.21 6.40
C ALA A 279 0.80 -0.88 6.37
N GLY A 280 0.10 0.24 6.11
CA GLY A 280 0.69 1.58 6.13
C GLY A 280 1.26 1.96 7.50
N ILE A 281 0.53 1.71 8.58
CA ILE A 281 1.00 2.03 9.95
C ILE A 281 2.16 1.10 10.35
N ALA A 282 2.09 -0.19 10.00
CA ALA A 282 3.20 -1.12 10.21
C ALA A 282 4.47 -0.69 9.45
N ALA A 283 4.34 -0.28 8.18
CA ALA A 283 5.44 0.20 7.36
C ALA A 283 6.09 1.46 7.94
N ILE A 284 5.29 2.43 8.40
CA ILE A 284 5.79 3.63 9.09
C ILE A 284 6.56 3.22 10.35
N GLY A 285 6.00 2.32 11.16
CA GLY A 285 6.64 1.83 12.37
C GLY A 285 7.99 1.15 12.10
N GLY A 286 8.09 0.34 11.05
CA GLY A 286 9.33 -0.33 10.64
C GLY A 286 10.35 0.59 9.98
N ALA A 287 9.91 1.61 9.23
CA ALA A 287 10.80 2.52 8.49
C ALA A 287 11.40 3.63 9.37
N LEU A 288 10.70 4.05 10.42
CA LEU A 288 11.11 5.19 11.25
C LEU A 288 12.52 5.02 11.86
N PRO A 289 12.93 3.84 12.37
CA PRO A 289 14.30 3.63 12.83
C PRO A 289 15.36 3.81 11.75
N PHE A 290 15.10 3.41 10.51
CA PHE A 290 16.04 3.63 9.38
C PHE A 290 16.16 5.11 9.01
N LEU A 291 15.05 5.85 9.05
CA LEU A 291 15.07 7.30 8.81
C LEU A 291 15.84 8.05 9.89
N LEU A 292 15.66 7.65 11.16
CA LEU A 292 16.45 8.19 12.27
C LEU A 292 17.93 7.83 12.11
N TYR A 293 18.22 6.57 11.78
CA TYR A 293 19.58 6.10 11.54
C TYR A 293 20.29 6.87 10.43
N ALA A 294 19.64 7.07 9.28
CA ALA A 294 20.21 7.83 8.17
C ALA A 294 20.57 9.29 8.56
N GLY A 295 19.90 9.86 9.56
CA GLY A 295 20.21 11.19 10.08
C GLY A 295 21.38 11.24 11.07
N ILE A 296 21.73 10.12 11.70
CA ILE A 296 22.79 10.02 12.72
C ILE A 296 23.94 9.10 12.32
N TYR A 297 23.91 8.56 11.10
CA TYR A 297 24.85 7.56 10.62
C TYR A 297 26.28 8.07 10.64
N ASP A 298 27.18 7.27 11.20
CA ASP A 298 28.62 7.46 11.22
C ASP A 298 29.28 6.18 10.70
N ASP A 299 30.09 6.31 9.65
CA ASP A 299 30.78 5.20 8.96
C ASP A 299 31.72 4.41 9.91
N THR A 300 32.00 4.92 11.11
CA THR A 300 32.95 4.31 12.06
C THR A 300 32.33 3.33 13.08
N SER A 301 30.99 3.19 13.14
CA SER A 301 30.29 2.39 14.15
C SER A 301 29.40 1.28 13.57
N THR A 302 29.81 0.02 13.74
CA THR A 302 29.01 -1.17 13.34
C THR A 302 27.99 -1.59 14.40
N GLY A 303 28.02 -1.00 15.59
CA GLY A 303 27.08 -1.31 16.67
C GLY A 303 25.66 -0.88 16.35
N ASP A 304 25.51 0.12 15.48
CA ASP A 304 24.24 0.80 15.25
C ASP A 304 23.31 0.01 14.33
N GLU A 305 23.84 -0.84 13.44
CA GLU A 305 23.03 -1.64 12.51
C GLU A 305 22.13 -2.65 13.22
N ARG A 306 22.65 -3.34 14.25
CA ARG A 306 21.85 -4.28 15.06
C ARG A 306 20.75 -3.55 15.82
N LEU A 307 21.08 -2.39 16.39
CA LEU A 307 20.11 -1.58 17.12
C LEU A 307 18.99 -1.13 16.17
N VAL A 308 19.33 -0.70 14.96
CA VAL A 308 18.37 -0.28 13.94
C VAL A 308 17.50 -1.44 13.49
N GLY A 309 18.07 -2.62 13.22
CA GLY A 309 17.30 -3.83 12.89
C GLY A 309 16.33 -4.24 14.01
N GLY A 310 16.78 -4.17 15.26
CA GLY A 310 15.95 -4.45 16.44
C GLY A 310 14.82 -3.44 16.63
N LEU A 311 15.12 -2.15 16.49
CA LEU A 311 14.14 -1.08 16.56
C LEU A 311 13.14 -1.16 15.40
N ALA A 312 13.58 -1.47 14.18
CA ALA A 312 12.73 -1.63 13.01
C ALA A 312 11.76 -2.80 13.19
N THR A 313 12.25 -3.95 13.65
CA THR A 313 11.41 -5.12 13.96
C THR A 313 10.36 -4.78 15.02
N THR A 314 10.79 -4.13 16.11
CA THR A 314 9.92 -3.73 17.21
C THR A 314 8.89 -2.70 16.75
N GLY A 315 9.31 -1.69 15.99
CA GLY A 315 8.46 -0.65 15.43
C GLY A 315 7.43 -1.21 14.45
N LEU A 316 7.81 -2.22 13.66
CA LEU A 316 6.90 -2.93 12.76
C LEU A 316 5.81 -3.69 13.54
N VAL A 317 6.17 -4.39 14.62
CA VAL A 317 5.21 -5.10 15.48
C VAL A 317 4.27 -4.12 16.18
N ILE A 318 4.82 -3.05 16.76
CA ILE A 318 4.03 -1.99 17.42
C ILE A 318 3.12 -1.30 16.40
N GLY A 319 3.63 -0.97 15.22
CA GLY A 319 2.86 -0.36 14.14
C GLY A 319 1.73 -1.26 13.66
N THR A 320 1.97 -2.57 13.55
CA THR A 320 0.92 -3.56 13.22
C THR A 320 -0.16 -3.60 14.29
N TYR A 321 0.24 -3.69 15.58
CA TYR A 321 -0.69 -3.68 16.71
C TYR A 321 -1.54 -2.40 16.75
N LEU A 322 -0.89 -1.23 16.63
CA LEU A 322 -1.56 0.06 16.57
C LEU A 322 -2.47 0.16 15.34
N GLY A 323 -2.04 -0.36 14.19
CA GLY A 323 -2.84 -0.42 12.98
C GLY A 323 -4.14 -1.18 13.21
N PHE A 324 -4.09 -2.37 13.80
CA PHE A 324 -5.29 -3.14 14.11
C PHE A 324 -6.19 -2.44 15.14
N ARG A 325 -5.59 -1.80 16.15
CA ARG A 325 -6.31 -1.09 17.22
C ARG A 325 -7.01 0.18 16.71
N LEU A 326 -6.31 1.02 15.95
CA LEU A 326 -6.82 2.29 15.43
C LEU A 326 -7.82 2.12 14.29
N THR A 327 -7.80 0.98 13.61
CA THR A 327 -8.73 0.67 12.51
C THR A 327 -9.84 -0.29 12.90
N GLY A 328 -9.98 -0.64 14.19
CA GLY A 328 -10.94 -1.64 14.67
C GLY A 328 -12.40 -1.32 14.34
N ASP A 329 -12.75 -0.04 14.39
CA ASP A 329 -14.13 0.44 14.15
C ASP A 329 -14.39 0.84 12.70
N ILE A 330 -13.35 0.80 11.87
CA ILE A 330 -13.43 1.21 10.47
C ILE A 330 -14.00 0.02 9.69
N ASP A 331 -15.14 0.26 9.06
CA ASP A 331 -15.86 -0.68 8.21
C ASP A 331 -16.63 -1.81 8.93
N VAL A 332 -16.96 -1.62 10.22
CA VAL A 332 -17.89 -2.51 10.93
C VAL A 332 -19.24 -2.51 10.21
N GLY A 333 -19.60 -3.65 9.59
CA GLY A 333 -20.86 -3.84 8.88
C GLY A 333 -20.78 -3.81 7.35
N LEU A 334 -19.63 -3.46 6.76
CA LEU A 334 -19.47 -3.41 5.29
C LEU A 334 -19.13 -4.77 4.66
N ASP A 335 -18.55 -5.70 5.41
CA ASP A 335 -18.17 -7.06 4.97
C ASP A 335 -18.95 -8.16 5.73
N VAL A 336 -20.22 -7.91 6.06
CA VAL A 336 -21.10 -9.01 6.49
C VAL A 336 -21.43 -9.82 5.25
N ARG A 337 -21.00 -11.07 5.21
CA ARG A 337 -21.30 -12.04 4.15
C ARG A 337 -22.78 -11.94 3.76
N ASP A 338 -23.06 -11.60 2.50
CA ASP A 338 -24.42 -11.37 2.00
C ASP A 338 -25.37 -12.50 2.46
N GLY A 339 -26.39 -12.16 3.24
CA GLY A 339 -27.37 -13.08 3.80
C GLY A 339 -27.12 -13.58 5.23
N ALA A 340 -25.95 -13.30 5.84
CA ALA A 340 -25.76 -13.52 7.27
C ALA A 340 -26.47 -12.39 8.04
N LYS A 341 -27.55 -12.70 8.77
CA LYS A 341 -28.14 -11.76 9.71
C LYS A 341 -27.01 -11.30 10.66
N PRO A 342 -26.81 -9.98 10.87
CA PRO A 342 -25.89 -9.53 11.89
C PRO A 342 -26.32 -10.22 13.19
N ALA A 343 -25.45 -11.07 13.73
CA ALA A 343 -25.73 -11.73 14.99
C ALA A 343 -26.00 -10.61 15.99
N ALA A 344 -27.22 -10.56 16.53
CA ALA A 344 -27.55 -9.61 17.57
C ALA A 344 -26.48 -9.81 18.67
N SER A 345 -25.72 -8.76 18.93
CA SER A 345 -24.67 -8.80 19.95
C SER A 345 -25.36 -8.84 21.31
N ASP A 346 -25.76 -10.03 21.73
CA ASP A 346 -26.41 -10.30 23.02
C ASP A 346 -25.41 -10.30 24.20
N ALA A 347 -24.14 -9.95 23.97
CA ALA A 347 -23.18 -9.79 25.04
C ALA A 347 -23.45 -8.46 25.77
N PRO A 348 -23.82 -8.47 27.08
CA PRO A 348 -23.93 -7.24 27.86
C PRO A 348 -22.59 -6.51 27.88
N ALA A 349 -22.62 -5.17 27.85
CA ALA A 349 -21.42 -4.33 27.89
C ALA A 349 -20.65 -4.56 29.20
N ALA A 350 -19.71 -5.51 29.19
CA ALA A 350 -18.76 -5.71 30.28
C ALA A 350 -17.55 -4.79 30.08
N LEU A 351 -16.92 -4.36 31.18
CA LEU A 351 -15.66 -3.60 31.19
C LEU A 351 -14.56 -4.28 30.34
N VAL A 352 -14.66 -5.60 30.22
CA VAL A 352 -13.99 -6.42 29.22
C VAL A 352 -15.05 -7.35 28.63
N GLY A 353 -15.57 -6.99 27.45
CA GLY A 353 -16.61 -7.73 26.75
C GLY A 353 -16.00 -8.70 25.73
N ARG A 354 -16.22 -10.00 25.91
CA ARG A 354 -15.99 -10.98 24.86
C ARG A 354 -17.24 -11.04 23.97
N HIS A 355 -17.08 -10.63 22.73
CA HIS A 355 -18.14 -10.66 21.72
C HIS A 355 -18.44 -12.11 21.33
N SER A 356 -19.64 -12.36 20.81
CA SER A 356 -20.05 -13.69 20.33
C SER A 356 -19.21 -14.17 19.13
N ASP A 357 -18.47 -13.28 18.48
CA ASP A 357 -17.49 -13.58 17.43
C ASP A 357 -16.05 -13.71 17.94
N GLY A 358 -15.85 -13.84 19.26
CA GLY A 358 -14.56 -14.10 19.88
C GLY A 358 -13.67 -12.88 20.12
N ARG A 359 -14.08 -11.67 19.70
CA ARG A 359 -13.33 -10.44 19.95
C ARG A 359 -13.40 -10.01 21.41
N TRP A 360 -12.31 -9.44 21.92
CA TRP A 360 -12.24 -8.80 23.23
C TRP A 360 -12.27 -7.28 23.04
N SER A 361 -13.24 -6.60 23.66
CA SER A 361 -13.23 -5.13 23.73
C SER A 361 -13.22 -4.66 25.19
N ALA A 362 -12.57 -3.53 25.45
CA ALA A 362 -12.75 -2.82 26.71
C ALA A 362 -14.05 -2.03 26.62
N GLY A 363 -15.03 -2.34 27.49
CA GLY A 363 -16.29 -1.64 27.54
C GLY A 363 -16.06 -0.17 27.90
N SER A 364 -16.67 0.75 27.14
CA SER A 364 -16.68 2.17 27.52
C SER A 364 -17.47 2.34 28.82
N LEU A 365 -17.03 3.25 29.69
CA LEU A 365 -17.77 3.68 30.89
C LEU A 365 -18.98 4.56 30.53
N ALA A 366 -19.67 4.24 29.44
CA ALA A 366 -20.83 4.96 28.98
C ALA A 366 -22.09 4.30 29.54
N VAL A 367 -22.96 5.11 30.13
CA VAL A 367 -24.28 4.69 30.57
C VAL A 367 -25.09 4.30 29.33
N GLN A 368 -25.44 3.02 29.19
CA GLN A 368 -26.25 2.55 28.07
C GLN A 368 -27.70 2.30 28.49
N PRO A 369 -28.68 2.72 27.68
CA PRO A 369 -30.07 2.33 27.88
C PRO A 369 -30.22 0.80 27.67
N LEU A 370 -30.88 0.11 28.61
CA LEU A 370 -31.14 -1.32 28.46
C LEU A 370 -32.02 -1.58 27.24
N SER A 371 -31.60 -2.52 26.41
CA SER A 371 -32.43 -3.08 25.35
C SER A 371 -33.70 -3.70 25.95
N ARG A 372 -34.84 -3.54 25.25
CA ARG A 372 -36.12 -4.19 25.60
C ARG A 372 -36.07 -5.71 25.57
N THR A 373 -35.06 -6.30 24.93
CA THR A 373 -34.82 -7.75 24.96
C THR A 373 -34.21 -8.22 26.28
N LEU A 374 -33.49 -7.36 27.01
CA LEU A 374 -32.83 -7.69 28.27
C LEU A 374 -33.67 -7.27 29.50
N ALA A 375 -34.53 -6.26 29.38
CA ALA A 375 -35.51 -5.91 30.41
C ALA A 375 -36.81 -5.35 29.79
N PRO A 376 -37.99 -5.78 30.25
CA PRO A 376 -39.28 -5.28 29.75
C PRO A 376 -39.57 -3.82 30.14
N GLN A 377 -38.84 -3.25 31.11
CA GLN A 377 -38.97 -1.86 31.55
C GLN A 377 -37.78 -1.02 31.07
N ARG A 378 -38.01 0.27 30.77
CA ARG A 378 -36.95 1.22 30.40
C ARG A 378 -36.01 1.40 31.59
N GLY A 379 -34.80 0.88 31.50
CA GLY A 379 -33.77 0.99 32.54
C GLY A 379 -32.45 1.53 31.98
N MET A 380 -31.63 2.08 32.86
CA MET A 380 -30.25 2.48 32.58
C MET A 380 -29.31 1.51 33.27
N LEU A 381 -28.30 1.01 32.55
CA LEU A 381 -27.27 0.17 33.14
C LEU A 381 -26.07 1.04 33.48
N VAL A 382 -25.81 1.21 34.78
CA VAL A 382 -24.62 1.90 35.29
C VAL A 382 -23.72 0.83 35.92
N PRO A 383 -22.56 0.50 35.33
CA PRO A 383 -21.64 -0.45 35.94
C PRO A 383 -21.03 0.17 37.21
N LEU A 384 -21.42 -0.32 38.39
CA LEU A 384 -20.90 0.15 39.67
C LEU A 384 -19.72 -0.75 40.11
N VAL A 385 -18.52 -0.19 40.17
CA VAL A 385 -17.31 -0.90 40.63
C VAL A 385 -17.25 -0.86 42.16
N GLY A 386 -17.46 -2.01 42.81
CA GLY A 386 -17.15 -2.20 44.22
C GLY A 386 -15.82 -2.94 44.37
N ALA A 387 -14.76 -2.24 44.77
CA ALA A 387 -13.56 -2.89 45.31
C ALA A 387 -13.85 -3.26 46.77
N ARG A 388 -13.69 -4.55 47.12
CA ARG A 388 -13.62 -5.00 48.51
C ARG A 388 -12.16 -5.33 48.80
N PHE A 389 -11.58 -4.68 49.80
CA PHE A 389 -10.24 -5.00 50.31
C PHE A 389 -10.23 -6.35 51.02
#